data_AF-A0A1F7S3M6-F1
#
_entry.id   AF-A0A1F7S3M6-F1
#
_cell.length_a   1.000
_cell.length_b   1.000
_cell.length_c   1.000
_cell.angle_alpha   90.00
_cell.angle_beta   90.00
_cell.angle_gamma   90.00
#
_symmetry.space_group_name_H-M   'P 1'
#
loop_
_entity.id
_entity.type
_entity.pdbx_description
1 polymer ?
#
loop_
_entity_poly.entity_id
_entity_poly.type
_entity_poly.pdbx_seq_one_letter_code
_entity_poly.pdbx_strand_id
1 'polypeptide(L)' 'MTPPNKIRRVIEMTHAIQQMAIARIRKQYGNIPDGELKLRLASLWLDREIMIKVFHWDPKIKGY' A
#
# COMPACT_ATOMS: atom_id res chain seq x y z
N MET A 1 26.96 -10.30 7.67
CA MET A 1 25.49 -10.53 7.70
C MET A 1 25.18 -11.70 6.78
N THR A 2 24.44 -12.71 7.24
CA THR A 2 24.11 -13.88 6.39
C THR A 2 23.00 -13.53 5.39
N PRO A 3 22.89 -14.23 4.25
CA PRO A 3 21.81 -14.00 3.29
C PRO A 3 20.39 -14.06 3.92
N PRO A 4 20.06 -14.99 4.83
CA PRO A 4 18.76 -14.99 5.53
C PRO A 4 18.53 -13.74 6.38
N ASN A 5 19.55 -13.25 7.08
CA ASN A 5 19.44 -12.04 7.90
C ASN A 5 19.19 -10.79 7.05
N LYS A 6 19.75 -10.75 5.83
CA LYS A 6 19.48 -9.68 4.88
C LYS A 6 18.03 -9.68 4.44
N ILE A 7 17.51 -10.85 4.05
CA ILE A 7 16.10 -11.00 3.62
C ILE A 7 15.15 -10.59 4.74
N ARG A 8 15.40 -11.07 5.96
CA ARG A 8 14.58 -10.71 7.13
C ARG A 8 14.54 -9.21 7.36
N ARG A 9 15.68 -8.52 7.33
CA ARG A 9 15.73 -7.05 7.48
C ARG A 9 14.96 -6.34 6.37
N VAL A 10 15.06 -6.81 5.13
CA VAL A 10 14.31 -6.21 4.01
C VAL A 10 12.80 -6.35 4.25
N ILE A 11 12.34 -7.54 4.66
CA ILE A 11 10.93 -7.76 4.99
C ILE A 11 10.48 -6.81 6.11
N GLU A 12 11.21 -6.75 7.22
CA GLU A 12 10.89 -5.87 8.35
C GLU A 12 10.81 -4.39 7.93
N MET A 13 11.75 -3.93 7.08
CA MET A 13 11.73 -2.57 6.54
C MET A 13 10.54 -2.32 5.62
N THR A 14 10.20 -3.27 4.74
CA THR A 14 9.03 -3.17 3.86
C THR A 14 7.75 -3.07 4.68
N HIS A 15 7.62 -3.87 5.74
CA HIS A 15 6.48 -3.78 6.65
C HIS A 15 6.40 -2.41 7.36
N ALA A 16 7.52 -1.87 7.82
CA ALA A 16 7.53 -0.54 8.45
C ALA A 16 7.07 0.56 7.48
N ILE A 17 7.53 0.52 6.22
CA ILE A 17 7.10 1.46 5.17
C ILE A 17 5.60 1.32 4.89
N GLN A 18 5.08 0.09 4.81
CA GLN A 18 3.65 -0.16 4.65
C GLN A 18 2.82 0.43 5.80
N GLN A 19 3.27 0.28 7.05
CA GLN A 19 2.57 0.86 8.20
C GLN A 19 2.57 2.39 8.18
N MET A 20 3.67 3.02 7.77
CA MET A 20 3.73 4.47 7.60
C MET A 20 2.77 4.95 6.50
N ALA A 21 2.68 4.24 5.37
CA ALA A 21 1.72 4.55 4.32
C ALA A 21 0.27 4.42 4.80
N ILE A 22 -0.06 3.35 5.53
CA ILE A 22 -1.39 3.15 6.14
C ILE A 22 -1.74 4.30 7.09
N ALA A 23 -0.80 4.70 7.96
CA ALA A 23 -1.02 5.81 8.89
C ALA A 23 -1.32 7.12 8.15
N ARG A 24 -0.60 7.38 7.05
CA ARG A 24 -0.86 8.53 6.17
C ARG A 24 -2.25 8.46 5.52
N ILE A 25 -2.64 7.31 4.96
CA ILE A 25 -3.95 7.12 4.33
C ILE A 25 -5.08 7.35 5.36
N ARG A 26 -4.96 6.77 6.56
CA ARG A 26 -5.92 6.98 7.65
C ARG A 26 -6.01 8.44 8.08
N LYS A 27 -4.88 9.16 8.12
CA LYS A 27 -4.87 10.60 8.41
C LYS A 27 -5.61 11.41 7.36
N GLN A 28 -5.52 11.03 6.09
CA GLN A 28 -6.10 11.77 4.97
C GLN A 28 -7.58 11.46 4.72
N TYR A 29 -7.98 10.20 4.86
CA TYR A 29 -9.32 9.72 4.52
C TYR A 29 -10.18 9.31 5.73
N GLY A 30 -9.60 9.32 6.94
CA GLY A 30 -10.29 8.91 8.16
C GLY A 30 -10.47 7.40 8.28
N ASN A 31 -11.56 6.99 8.94
CA ASN A 31 -11.87 5.58 9.16
C ASN A 31 -12.59 5.00 7.94
N ILE A 32 -11.80 4.54 6.97
CA ILE A 32 -12.28 3.86 5.76
C ILE A 32 -12.36 2.33 5.96
N PRO A 33 -13.20 1.62 5.19
CA PRO A 33 -13.23 0.16 5.22
C PRO A 33 -11.86 -0.45 4.87
N ASP A 34 -11.51 -1.58 5.47
CA ASP A 34 -10.22 -2.25 5.25
C ASP A 34 -9.97 -2.61 3.78
N GLY A 35 -11.03 -2.90 3.02
CA GLY A 35 -10.92 -3.15 1.57
C GLY A 35 -10.44 -1.92 0.82
N GLU A 36 -10.98 -0.75 1.15
CA GLU A 36 -10.56 0.52 0.55
C GLU A 36 -9.15 0.90 0.97
N LEU A 37 -8.79 0.69 2.24
CA LEU A 37 -7.43 0.89 2.73
C LEU A 37 -6.41 0.06 1.95
N LYS A 38 -6.73 -1.21 1.67
CA LYS A 38 -5.87 -2.09 0.86
C LYS A 38 -5.73 -1.62 -0.57
N LEU A 39 -6.80 -1.13 -1.21
CA LEU A 39 -6.76 -0.61 -2.58
C LEU A 39 -5.94 0.69 -2.69
N ARG A 40 -6.09 1.59 -1.72
CA ARG A 40 -5.29 2.81 -1.62
C ARG A 40 -3.81 2.49 -1.43
N LEU A 41 -3.52 1.61 -0.47
CA LEU A 41 -2.16 1.10 -0.26
C LEU A 41 -1.60 0.45 -1.53
N ALA A 42 -2.37 -0.41 -2.21
CA ALA A 42 -1.98 -1.06 -3.46
C ALA A 42 -1.69 -0.07 -4.58
N SER A 43 -2.43 1.04 -4.66
CA SER A 43 -2.22 2.08 -5.66
C SER A 43 -0.89 2.83 -5.54
N LEU A 44 -0.19 2.70 -4.41
CA LEU A 44 1.14 3.31 -4.22
C LEU A 44 2.26 2.56 -4.97
N TRP A 45 2.03 1.30 -5.34
CA TRP A 45 3.03 0.46 -6.02
C TRP A 45 2.52 -0.21 -7.28
N LEU A 46 1.20 -0.34 -7.47
CA LEU A 46 0.62 -0.88 -8.69
C LEU A 46 0.28 0.24 -9.66
N ASP A 47 0.61 0.01 -10.93
CA ASP A 47 0.23 0.91 -12.00
C ASP A 47 -1.29 1.07 -12.10
N ARG A 48 -1.71 2.27 -12.50
CA ARG A 48 -3.12 2.62 -12.69
C ARG A 48 -3.85 1.61 -13.58
N GLU A 49 -3.20 1.15 -14.64
CA GLU A 49 -3.80 0.18 -15.57
C GLU A 49 -4.15 -1.13 -14.86
N ILE A 50 -3.28 -1.64 -13.99
CA ILE A 50 -3.53 -2.84 -13.18
C ILE A 50 -4.65 -2.58 -12.18
N MET A 51 -4.61 -1.42 -11.49
CA MET A 51 -5.65 -1.02 -10.54
C MET A 51 -7.04 -1.00 -11.18
N ILE A 52 -7.16 -0.48 -12.41
CA ILE A 52 -8.42 -0.42 -13.14
C ILE A 52 -8.84 -1.81 -13.66
N LYS A 53 -7.92 -2.56 -14.28
CA LYS A 53 -8.27 -3.85 -14.91
C LYS A 53 -8.61 -4.94 -13.91
N VAL A 54 -7.89 -5.00 -12.78
CA VAL A 54 -8.01 -6.09 -11.80
C VAL A 54 -8.94 -5.71 -10.65
N PHE A 55 -8.86 -4.46 -10.18
CA PHE A 55 -9.57 -4.03 -8.98
C PHE A 55 -10.72 -3.05 -9.28
N HIS A 56 -10.94 -2.70 -10.54
CA HIS A 56 -11.94 -1.70 -10.95
C HIS A 56 -11.81 -0.37 -10.17
N TRP A 57 -10.57 -0.03 -9.79
CA TRP A 57 -10.25 1.10 -8.95
C TRP A 57 -9.34 2.07 -9.70
N ASP A 58 -9.75 3.34 -9.81
CA ASP A 58 -8.93 4.39 -10.42
C ASP A 58 -8.29 5.29 -9.35
N PRO A 59 -6.97 5.18 -9.11
CA PRO A 59 -6.24 6.01 -8.15
C PRO A 59 -6.31 7.51 -8.46
N LYS A 60 -6.54 7.92 -9.72
CA LYS A 60 -6.66 9.34 -10.07
C LYS A 60 -7.99 9.96 -9.62
N ILE A 61 -9.06 9.16 -9.60
CA ILE A 61 -10.40 9.63 -9.21
C ILE A 61 -10.57 9.50 -7.69
N LYS A 62 -10.15 8.36 -7.13
CA LYS A 62 -10.33 8.05 -5.71
C LYS A 62 -9.22 8.61 -4.82
N GLY A 63 -8.08 8.98 -5.42
CA GLY A 63 -6.86 9.39 -4.73
C GLY A 63 -5.98 8.21 -4.33
N TYR A 64 -4.71 8.51 -4.07
CA TYR A 64 -3.70 7.57 -3.57
C TYR A 64 -3.87 7.33 -2.07
#